data_AF-X8E6D2-F1
#
_entry.id   AF-X8E6D2-F1
#
_cell.length_a   1.000
_cell.length_b   1.000
_cell.length_c   1.000
_cell.angle_alpha   90.00
_cell.angle_beta   90.00
_cell.angle_gamma   90.00
#
_symmetry.space_group_name_H-M   'P 1'
#
loop_
_entity.id
_entity.type
_entity.pdbx_description
1 polymer ?
#
loop_
_entity_poly.entity_id
_entity_poly.type
_entity_poly.pdbx_seq_one_letter_code
_entity_poly.pdbx_strand_id
1 'polypeptide(L)'
;MDQFPTMGIPNTGDTAWMLASSALVLLMTPGLAFFYGGMVRARSVLNMIMMSISAMGVVTVLWVLYGYSLAFGDDVGNIAGRPTEYWGLKGLIGVNAVAEDPSTHTAGVQIPLAGTIPHVVYVAFQLMFAIITVALVSGAVADRMKFGSWTLFAGLWATFVYFPIAHWVFAADKFAAAHGGWILNKLHAIDFAGGTAVHINAGTAGLVLAIVLGRRQGWPRRSCGRTTCRS
;
A
#
# COMPACT_ATOMS: atom_id res chain seq x y z
N MET A 1 6.59 27.09 13.90
CA MET A 1 5.35 26.30 13.74
C MET A 1 5.72 24.86 14.06
N ASP A 2 5.91 24.56 15.35
CA ASP A 2 6.75 23.43 15.80
C ASP A 2 6.01 22.38 16.62
N GLN A 3 4.68 22.37 16.59
CA GLN A 3 3.89 21.43 17.38
C GLN A 3 3.26 20.38 16.46
N PHE A 4 3.69 19.12 16.65
CA PHE A 4 3.08 17.94 16.07
C PHE A 4 2.27 17.23 17.17
N PRO A 5 1.05 16.71 16.91
CA PRO A 5 0.32 16.70 15.64
C PRO A 5 -0.20 18.08 15.22
N THR A 6 -0.21 18.35 13.91
CA THR A 6 -0.81 19.58 13.36
C THR A 6 -2.33 19.47 13.34
N MET A 7 -3.00 20.34 14.09
CA MET A 7 -4.46 20.37 14.24
C MET A 7 -5.01 21.65 13.59
N GLY A 8 -6.06 21.54 12.77
CA GLY A 8 -6.59 22.70 12.05
C GLY A 8 -7.68 22.39 11.04
N ILE A 9 -7.94 23.37 10.16
CA ILE A 9 -8.94 23.28 9.08
C ILE A 9 -8.25 22.80 7.80
N PRO A 10 -8.75 21.73 7.16
CA PRO A 10 -8.18 21.22 5.91
C PRO A 10 -8.46 22.13 4.72
N ASN A 11 -7.53 22.16 3.78
CA ASN A 11 -7.77 22.80 2.49
C ASN A 11 -8.69 21.92 1.64
N THR A 12 -9.82 22.46 1.21
CA THR A 12 -10.84 21.72 0.44
C THR A 12 -10.34 21.30 -0.94
N GLY A 13 -9.53 22.13 -1.61
CA GLY A 13 -8.94 21.84 -2.91
C GLY A 13 -7.91 20.71 -2.84
N ASP A 14 -6.98 20.78 -1.88
CA ASP A 14 -5.98 19.72 -1.67
C ASP A 14 -6.66 18.40 -1.28
N THR A 15 -7.68 18.47 -0.42
CA THR A 15 -8.46 17.30 -0.02
C THR A 15 -9.18 16.65 -1.20
N ALA A 16 -9.84 17.44 -2.04
CA ALA A 16 -10.53 16.94 -3.23
C ALA A 16 -9.56 16.28 -4.22
N TRP A 17 -8.41 16.92 -4.46
CA TRP A 17 -7.37 16.37 -5.32
C TRP A 17 -6.80 15.05 -4.78
N MET A 18 -6.56 14.95 -3.48
CA MET A 18 -6.03 13.74 -2.86
C MET A 18 -7.05 12.58 -2.87
N LEU A 19 -8.34 12.87 -2.68
CA LEU A 19 -9.40 11.86 -2.83
C LEU A 19 -9.51 11.37 -4.27
N ALA A 20 -9.50 12.28 -5.25
CA ALA A 20 -9.50 11.93 -6.66
C ALA A 20 -8.27 11.10 -7.04
N SER A 21 -7.08 11.52 -6.59
CA SER A 21 -5.82 10.80 -6.80
C SER A 21 -5.87 9.40 -6.17
N SER A 22 -6.41 9.26 -4.96
CA SER A 22 -6.58 7.95 -4.31
C SER A 22 -7.49 7.02 -5.14
N ALA A 23 -8.58 7.53 -5.69
CA ALA A 23 -9.47 6.76 -6.56
C ALA A 23 -8.77 6.31 -7.86
N LEU A 24 -7.94 7.18 -8.46
CA LEU A 24 -7.14 6.84 -9.64
C LEU A 24 -6.10 5.75 -9.34
N VAL A 25 -5.41 5.82 -8.19
CA VAL A 25 -4.44 4.77 -7.80
C VAL A 25 -5.16 3.45 -7.50
N LEU A 26 -6.32 3.50 -6.85
CA LEU A 26 -7.15 2.31 -6.62
C LEU A 26 -7.50 1.61 -7.94
N LEU A 27 -7.86 2.37 -8.98
CA LEU A 27 -8.19 1.85 -10.31
C LEU A 27 -7.01 1.10 -10.97
N MET A 28 -5.76 1.40 -10.59
CA MET A 28 -4.60 0.67 -11.10
C MET A 28 -4.62 -0.81 -10.69
N THR A 29 -5.18 -1.17 -9.52
CA THR A 29 -5.18 -2.56 -9.04
C THR A 29 -5.99 -3.52 -9.93
N PRO A 30 -7.27 -3.23 -10.27
CA PRO A 30 -7.97 -4.02 -11.28
C PRO A 30 -7.35 -3.86 -12.68
N GLY A 31 -6.78 -2.71 -13.01
CA GLY A 31 -6.00 -2.53 -14.24
C GLY A 31 -4.84 -3.53 -14.37
N LEU A 32 -4.08 -3.73 -13.29
CA LEU A 32 -3.02 -4.73 -13.20
C LEU A 32 -3.57 -6.15 -13.27
N ALA A 33 -4.72 -6.43 -12.64
CA ALA A 33 -5.36 -7.73 -12.71
C ALA A 33 -5.69 -8.11 -14.16
N PHE A 34 -6.20 -7.17 -14.96
CA PHE A 34 -6.44 -7.37 -16.39
C PHE A 34 -5.14 -7.45 -17.19
N PHE A 35 -4.16 -6.60 -16.89
CA PHE A 35 -2.87 -6.58 -17.57
C PHE A 35 -2.13 -7.92 -17.42
N TYR A 36 -1.93 -8.39 -16.18
CA TYR A 36 -1.31 -9.68 -15.94
C TYR A 36 -2.23 -10.85 -16.31
N GLY A 37 -3.54 -10.70 -16.17
CA GLY A 37 -4.54 -11.63 -16.66
C GLY A 37 -4.38 -11.91 -18.17
N GLY A 38 -4.16 -10.87 -18.98
CA GLY A 38 -3.93 -11.00 -20.42
C GLY A 38 -2.60 -11.67 -20.79
N MET A 39 -1.60 -11.65 -19.89
CA MET A 39 -0.30 -12.30 -20.11
C MET A 39 -0.25 -13.76 -19.64
N VAL A 40 -1.28 -14.24 -18.94
CA VAL A 40 -1.37 -15.64 -18.48
C VAL A 40 -2.29 -16.46 -19.39
N ARG A 41 -2.23 -17.80 -19.24
CA ARG A 41 -3.08 -18.70 -20.03
C ARG A 41 -4.54 -18.52 -19.62
N ALA A 42 -5.48 -18.69 -20.55
CA ALA A 42 -6.93 -18.54 -20.31
C ALA A 42 -7.43 -19.32 -19.07
N ARG A 43 -6.93 -20.54 -18.85
CA ARG A 43 -7.28 -21.40 -17.68
C ARG A 43 -6.88 -20.81 -16.32
N SER A 44 -6.08 -19.75 -16.32
CA SER A 44 -5.39 -19.22 -15.15
C SER A 44 -5.71 -17.75 -14.86
N VAL A 45 -6.39 -17.08 -15.79
CA VAL A 45 -6.80 -15.68 -15.67
C VAL A 45 -7.64 -15.47 -14.40
N LEU A 46 -8.57 -16.38 -14.12
CA LEU A 46 -9.41 -16.30 -12.92
C LEU A 46 -8.58 -16.30 -11.64
N ASN A 47 -7.61 -17.21 -11.54
CA ASN A 47 -6.72 -17.28 -10.38
C ASN A 47 -5.88 -16.00 -10.24
N MET A 48 -5.42 -15.43 -11.36
CA MET A 48 -4.65 -14.18 -11.38
C MET A 48 -5.47 -12.99 -10.87
N ILE A 49 -6.71 -12.86 -11.34
CA ILE A 49 -7.64 -11.81 -10.90
C ILE A 49 -7.95 -11.97 -9.41
N MET A 50 -8.22 -13.20 -8.97
CA MET A 50 -8.47 -13.51 -7.55
C MET A 50 -7.28 -13.14 -6.65
N MET A 51 -6.05 -13.44 -7.07
CA MET A 51 -4.84 -13.06 -6.33
C MET A 51 -4.73 -11.53 -6.18
N SER A 52 -4.98 -10.78 -7.25
CA SER A 52 -4.91 -9.31 -7.24
C SER A 52 -6.00 -8.68 -6.36
N ILE A 53 -7.25 -9.15 -6.46
CA ILE A 53 -8.37 -8.66 -5.63
C ILE A 53 -8.17 -9.06 -4.17
N SER A 54 -7.67 -10.27 -3.90
CA SER A 54 -7.39 -10.70 -2.52
C SER A 54 -6.33 -9.84 -1.84
N ALA A 55 -5.34 -9.33 -2.59
CA ALA A 55 -4.36 -8.40 -2.06
C ALA A 55 -5.02 -7.10 -1.58
N MET A 56 -6.03 -6.58 -2.30
CA MET A 56 -6.80 -5.42 -1.84
C MET A 56 -7.42 -5.65 -0.46
N GLY A 57 -8.10 -6.79 -0.28
CA GLY A 57 -8.75 -7.11 0.99
C GLY A 57 -7.75 -7.32 2.14
N VAL A 58 -6.75 -8.18 1.93
CA VAL A 58 -5.76 -8.51 2.97
C VAL A 58 -4.96 -7.28 3.39
N VAL A 59 -4.43 -6.53 2.43
CA VAL A 59 -3.59 -5.37 2.72
C VAL A 59 -4.42 -4.27 3.39
N THR A 60 -5.67 -4.05 2.98
CA THR A 60 -6.56 -3.07 3.64
C THR A 60 -6.78 -3.40 5.11
N VAL A 61 -7.08 -4.66 5.42
CA VAL A 61 -7.28 -5.09 6.81
C VAL A 61 -6.00 -4.88 7.63
N LEU A 62 -4.85 -5.32 7.12
CA LEU A 62 -3.57 -5.13 7.81
C LEU A 62 -3.22 -3.66 7.98
N TRP A 63 -3.45 -2.84 6.96
CA TRP A 63 -3.18 -1.41 6.97
C TRP A 63 -3.95 -0.67 8.04
N VAL A 64 -5.26 -0.91 8.13
CA VAL A 64 -6.14 -0.29 9.13
C VAL A 64 -5.78 -0.74 10.53
N LEU A 65 -5.45 -2.02 10.73
CA LEU A 65 -5.13 -2.54 12.07
C LEU A 65 -3.81 -1.99 12.60
N TYR A 66 -2.74 -2.06 11.82
CA TYR A 66 -1.42 -1.63 12.28
C TYR A 66 -0.45 -1.19 11.17
N GLY A 67 -0.72 -1.51 9.90
CA GLY A 67 0.21 -1.23 8.80
C GLY A 67 0.44 0.26 8.58
N TYR A 68 -0.60 1.08 8.75
CA TYR A 68 -0.45 2.55 8.75
C TYR A 68 0.46 3.02 9.88
N SER A 69 0.29 2.47 11.08
CA SER A 69 1.10 2.81 12.26
C SER A 69 2.56 2.41 12.09
N LEU A 70 2.83 1.26 11.46
CA LEU A 70 4.20 0.81 11.15
C LEU A 70 4.87 1.67 10.08
N ALA A 71 4.11 2.16 9.10
CA ALA A 71 4.65 2.97 8.01
C ALA A 71 4.81 4.44 8.40
N PHE A 72 3.83 5.02 9.09
CA PHE A 72 3.73 6.47 9.33
C PHE A 72 3.59 6.86 10.81
N GLY A 73 3.80 5.93 11.75
CA GLY A 73 3.99 6.26 13.17
C GLY A 73 5.39 6.79 13.47
N ASP A 74 5.59 7.29 14.68
CA ASP A 74 6.87 7.78 15.17
C ASP A 74 7.95 6.71 15.07
N ASP A 75 9.11 7.09 14.52
CA ASP A 75 10.23 6.19 14.29
C ASP A 75 10.72 5.50 15.58
N VAL A 76 10.85 4.18 15.50
CA VAL A 76 11.50 3.35 16.53
C VAL A 76 12.82 2.84 15.96
N GLY A 77 13.90 3.54 16.31
CA GLY A 77 15.26 3.08 16.06
C GLY A 77 15.67 3.05 14.58
N ASN A 78 15.03 3.85 13.71
CA ASN A 78 15.23 3.91 12.25
C ASN A 78 14.78 2.66 11.50
N ILE A 79 13.96 1.80 12.13
CA ILE A 79 13.56 0.51 11.55
C ILE A 79 12.09 0.51 11.14
N ALA A 80 11.20 1.00 11.99
CA ALA A 80 9.76 1.06 11.71
C ALA A 80 9.08 2.08 12.63
N GLY A 81 7.90 2.54 12.23
CA GLY A 81 7.04 3.34 13.09
C GLY A 81 6.49 2.55 14.28
N ARG A 82 6.12 3.24 15.35
CA ARG A 82 5.47 2.62 16.53
C ARG A 82 4.17 1.91 16.13
N PRO A 83 4.04 0.59 16.30
CA PRO A 83 2.88 -0.16 15.81
C PRO A 83 1.57 0.15 16.55
N THR A 84 1.65 0.69 17.77
CA THR A 84 0.51 0.91 18.67
C THR A 84 -0.05 2.33 18.63
N GLU A 85 0.61 3.24 17.92
CA GLU A 85 0.27 4.67 17.89
C GLU A 85 -1.07 4.92 17.19
N TYR A 86 -1.23 4.36 15.99
CA TYR A 86 -2.43 4.45 15.17
C TYR A 86 -3.12 3.09 15.02
N TRP A 87 -3.08 2.25 16.06
CA TRP A 87 -3.73 0.94 16.04
C TRP A 87 -5.23 1.09 15.75
N GLY A 88 -5.72 0.42 14.70
CA GLY A 88 -7.11 0.55 14.26
C GLY A 88 -7.49 1.97 13.81
N LEU A 89 -6.52 2.78 13.38
CA LEU A 89 -6.68 4.20 13.06
C LEU A 89 -7.22 5.05 14.22
N LYS A 90 -6.93 4.62 15.46
CA LYS A 90 -7.28 5.35 16.69
C LYS A 90 -6.71 6.76 16.63
N GLY A 91 -7.53 7.74 16.99
CA GLY A 91 -7.16 9.16 16.98
C GLY A 91 -7.21 9.83 15.60
N LEU A 92 -7.40 9.05 14.53
CA LEU A 92 -7.54 9.56 13.16
C LEU A 92 -9.00 9.53 12.68
N ILE A 93 -9.76 8.49 13.06
CA ILE A 93 -11.18 8.34 12.69
C ILE A 93 -12.08 8.81 13.84
N GLY A 94 -13.16 9.54 13.52
CA GLY A 94 -14.23 9.87 14.47
C GLY A 94 -14.13 11.25 15.12
N VAL A 95 -13.27 12.14 14.62
CA VAL A 95 -13.29 13.55 15.02
C VAL A 95 -14.46 14.23 14.30
N ASN A 96 -15.46 14.70 15.05
CA ASN A 96 -16.62 15.40 14.48
C ASN A 96 -16.18 16.72 13.86
N ALA A 97 -15.97 16.77 12.54
CA ALA A 97 -15.74 18.03 11.84
C ALA A 97 -17.03 18.87 11.89
N VAL A 98 -17.01 19.96 12.65
CA VAL A 98 -18.10 20.96 12.68
C VAL A 98 -17.54 22.24 12.09
N ALA A 99 -18.25 22.82 11.12
CA ALA A 99 -17.92 24.13 10.57
C ALA A 99 -18.00 25.18 11.68
N GLU A 100 -17.09 26.15 11.67
CA GLU A 100 -17.17 27.31 12.55
C GLU A 100 -18.51 28.00 12.31
N ASP A 101 -19.33 28.12 13.35
CA ASP A 101 -20.59 28.83 13.32
C ASP A 101 -20.39 30.21 13.97
N PRO A 102 -20.34 31.29 13.17
CA PRO A 102 -20.13 32.64 13.69
C PRO A 102 -21.25 33.09 14.63
N SER A 103 -22.42 32.43 14.60
CA SER A 103 -23.59 32.78 15.43
C SER A 103 -23.56 32.18 16.84
N THR A 104 -22.75 31.14 17.08
CA THR A 104 -22.67 30.44 18.38
C THR A 104 -21.29 30.54 19.04
N HIS A 105 -20.32 31.22 18.44
CA HIS A 105 -18.93 31.31 18.91
C HIS A 105 -18.29 29.94 19.22
N THR A 106 -18.75 28.88 18.56
CA THR A 106 -18.16 27.54 18.70
C THR A 106 -16.92 27.46 17.83
N ALA A 107 -15.76 27.22 18.46
CA ALA A 107 -14.51 27.01 17.74
C ALA A 107 -14.65 25.81 16.78
N GLY A 108 -14.35 26.00 15.50
CA GLY A 108 -14.36 24.93 14.50
C GLY A 108 -13.50 23.76 14.97
N VAL A 109 -14.02 22.54 14.86
CA VAL A 109 -13.33 21.35 15.38
C VAL A 109 -12.06 21.11 14.58
N GLN A 110 -10.92 21.16 15.26
CA GLN A 110 -9.62 20.89 14.66
C GLN A 110 -9.47 19.39 14.42
N ILE A 111 -9.14 19.02 13.19
CA ILE A 111 -8.83 17.63 12.82
C ILE A 111 -7.32 17.44 12.70
N PRO A 112 -6.79 16.22 12.91
CA PRO A 112 -5.40 15.93 12.60
C PRO A 112 -5.17 16.08 11.10
N LEU A 113 -4.15 16.86 10.75
CA LEU A 113 -3.70 17.08 9.38
C LEU A 113 -2.35 16.42 9.14
N ALA A 114 -2.15 15.97 7.91
CA ALA A 114 -0.82 15.72 7.35
C ALA A 114 -0.54 16.85 6.34
N GLY A 115 0.22 17.87 6.74
CA GLY A 115 0.36 19.10 5.96
C GLY A 115 -0.96 19.90 5.91
N THR A 116 -1.59 19.98 4.73
CA THR A 116 -2.84 20.74 4.49
C THR A 116 -4.08 19.87 4.33
N ILE A 117 -3.93 18.54 4.37
CA ILE A 117 -4.99 17.56 4.12
C ILE A 117 -5.38 16.80 5.40
N PRO A 118 -6.64 16.34 5.51
CA PRO A 118 -7.05 15.47 6.61
C PRO A 118 -6.15 14.23 6.68
N HIS A 119 -5.69 13.87 7.87
CA HIS A 119 -4.77 12.75 8.05
C HIS A 119 -5.37 11.43 7.56
N VAL A 120 -6.70 11.25 7.69
CA VAL A 120 -7.44 10.08 7.16
C VAL A 120 -7.39 10.00 5.63
N VAL A 121 -7.37 11.12 4.93
CA VAL A 121 -7.23 11.13 3.46
C VAL A 121 -5.83 10.69 3.07
N TYR A 122 -4.82 11.09 3.83
CA TYR A 122 -3.45 10.60 3.65
C TYR A 122 -3.33 9.09 3.93
N VAL A 123 -4.00 8.56 4.96
CA VAL A 123 -4.11 7.12 5.22
C VAL A 123 -4.68 6.38 4.01
N ALA A 124 -5.77 6.89 3.43
CA ALA A 124 -6.42 6.28 2.28
C ALA A 124 -5.54 6.34 1.03
N PHE A 125 -4.88 7.46 0.76
CA PHE A 125 -3.95 7.60 -0.36
C PHE A 125 -2.81 6.58 -0.28
N GLN A 126 -2.16 6.49 0.87
CA GLN A 126 -1.03 5.57 1.09
C GLN A 126 -1.44 4.10 1.10
N LEU A 127 -2.66 3.78 1.53
CA LEU A 127 -3.23 2.44 1.39
C LEU A 127 -3.22 1.96 -0.06
N MET A 128 -3.51 2.84 -1.03
CA MET A 128 -3.53 2.46 -2.44
C MET A 128 -2.15 2.03 -2.95
N PHE A 129 -1.10 2.70 -2.48
CA PHE A 129 0.29 2.31 -2.76
C PHE A 129 0.65 0.97 -2.11
N ALA A 130 0.18 0.72 -0.89
CA ALA A 130 0.38 -0.58 -0.24
C ALA A 130 -0.28 -1.71 -1.02
N ILE A 131 -1.54 -1.52 -1.44
CA ILE A 131 -2.29 -2.48 -2.23
C ILE A 131 -1.59 -2.76 -3.56
N ILE A 132 -1.26 -1.72 -4.34
CA ILE A 132 -0.71 -1.89 -5.69
C ILE A 132 0.65 -2.58 -5.63
N THR A 133 1.47 -2.30 -4.62
CA THR A 133 2.80 -2.91 -4.48
C THR A 133 2.70 -4.42 -4.29
N VAL A 134 1.82 -4.88 -3.40
CA VAL A 134 1.60 -6.32 -3.19
C VAL A 134 0.98 -6.95 -4.44
N ALA A 135 0.03 -6.27 -5.08
CA ALA A 135 -0.60 -6.76 -6.31
C ALA A 135 0.40 -6.94 -7.45
N LEU A 136 1.42 -6.09 -7.59
CA LEU A 136 2.49 -6.25 -8.60
C LEU A 136 3.26 -7.57 -8.43
N VAL A 137 3.52 -8.00 -7.19
CA VAL A 137 4.23 -9.27 -6.92
C VAL A 137 3.43 -10.48 -7.42
N SER A 138 2.10 -10.38 -7.43
CA SER A 138 1.22 -11.46 -7.91
C SER A 138 1.49 -11.83 -9.38
N GLY A 139 1.90 -10.86 -10.21
CA GLY A 139 2.21 -11.07 -11.62
C GLY A 139 3.38 -12.02 -11.87
N ALA A 140 4.40 -11.97 -11.01
CA ALA A 140 5.58 -12.83 -11.12
C ALA A 140 5.29 -14.30 -10.75
N VAL A 141 4.36 -14.51 -9.82
CA VAL A 141 3.99 -15.82 -9.26
C VAL A 141 2.75 -16.43 -9.88
N ALA A 142 2.15 -15.74 -10.86
CA ALA A 142 1.02 -16.23 -11.61
C ALA A 142 1.32 -17.62 -12.20
N ASP A 143 0.37 -18.55 -12.04
CA ASP A 143 0.47 -19.98 -12.39
C ASP A 143 1.42 -20.85 -11.56
N ARG A 144 2.07 -20.30 -10.52
CA ARG A 144 3.10 -21.02 -9.75
C ARG A 144 2.74 -21.23 -8.28
N MET A 145 1.78 -20.48 -7.74
CA MET A 145 1.35 -20.60 -6.34
C MET A 145 -0.13 -20.91 -6.21
N LYS A 146 -0.48 -21.60 -5.12
CA LYS A 146 -1.87 -21.79 -4.69
C LYS A 146 -2.38 -20.51 -4.04
N PHE A 147 -3.69 -20.26 -4.14
CA PHE A 147 -4.32 -19.06 -3.57
C PHE A 147 -4.04 -18.89 -2.07
N GLY A 148 -4.18 -19.94 -1.27
CA GLY A 148 -3.91 -19.85 0.18
C GLY A 148 -2.46 -19.48 0.51
N SER A 149 -1.49 -20.03 -0.22
CA SER A 149 -0.07 -19.69 -0.06
C SER A 149 0.19 -18.23 -0.48
N TRP A 150 -0.48 -17.76 -1.53
CA TRP A 150 -0.43 -16.36 -1.96
C TRP A 150 -0.97 -15.41 -0.89
N THR A 151 -2.15 -15.68 -0.33
CA THR A 151 -2.76 -14.82 0.70
C THR A 151 -1.87 -14.68 1.93
N LEU A 152 -1.28 -15.78 2.39
CA LEU A 152 -0.33 -15.76 3.50
C LEU A 152 0.94 -14.97 3.16
N PHE A 153 1.50 -15.22 1.96
CA PHE A 153 2.67 -14.49 1.48
C PHE A 153 2.39 -12.99 1.38
N ALA A 154 1.25 -12.59 0.82
CA ALA A 154 0.83 -11.20 0.68
C ALA A 154 0.76 -10.48 2.03
N GLY A 155 0.19 -11.14 3.04
CA GLY A 155 0.14 -10.58 4.40
C GLY A 155 1.52 -10.44 5.04
N LEU A 156 2.33 -11.51 5.00
CA LEU A 156 3.68 -11.48 5.58
C LEU A 156 4.59 -10.47 4.86
N TRP A 157 4.53 -10.42 3.54
CA TRP A 157 5.35 -9.52 2.73
C TRP A 157 4.93 -8.06 2.93
N ALA A 158 3.63 -7.77 3.01
CA ALA A 158 3.15 -6.43 3.36
C ALA A 158 3.70 -5.98 4.72
N THR A 159 3.62 -6.86 5.73
CA THR A 159 4.03 -6.55 7.10
C THR A 159 5.54 -6.42 7.28
N PHE A 160 6.34 -7.35 6.75
CA PHE A 160 7.77 -7.41 7.02
C PHE A 160 8.64 -6.71 5.98
N VAL A 161 8.11 -6.44 4.78
CA VAL A 161 8.88 -5.83 3.69
C VAL A 161 8.31 -4.46 3.34
N TYR A 162 7.04 -4.39 2.97
CA TYR A 162 6.47 -3.13 2.49
C TYR A 162 6.36 -2.06 3.58
N PHE A 163 5.76 -2.35 4.74
CA PHE A 163 5.57 -1.32 5.78
C PHE A 163 6.89 -0.72 6.29
N PRO A 164 7.96 -1.50 6.57
CA PRO A 164 9.25 -0.93 6.94
C PRO A 164 9.89 -0.10 5.82
N ILE A 165 9.83 -0.55 4.56
CA ILE A 165 10.37 0.21 3.43
C ILE A 165 9.59 1.52 3.22
N ALA A 166 8.27 1.47 3.34
CA ALA A 166 7.42 2.66 3.29
C ALA A 166 7.77 3.64 4.42
N HIS A 167 8.05 3.13 5.62
CA HIS A 167 8.54 3.97 6.72
C HIS A 167 9.84 4.67 6.33
N TRP A 168 10.84 3.92 5.87
CA TRP A 168 12.15 4.48 5.54
C TRP A 168 12.08 5.58 4.46
N VAL A 169 11.29 5.34 3.41
CA VAL A 169 11.26 6.16 2.19
C VAL A 169 10.24 7.29 2.24
N PHE A 170 9.07 7.09 2.86
CA PHE A 170 7.96 8.05 2.78
C PHE A 170 7.62 8.76 4.08
N ALA A 171 8.03 8.25 5.25
CA ALA A 171 7.74 8.94 6.49
C ALA A 171 8.65 10.16 6.65
N ALA A 172 8.14 11.34 6.30
CA ALA A 172 8.82 12.61 6.51
C ALA A 172 8.66 13.09 7.96
N ASP A 173 9.71 13.69 8.51
CA ASP A 173 9.65 14.34 9.82
C ASP A 173 8.57 15.43 9.84
N LYS A 174 7.78 15.45 10.91
CA LYS A 174 6.68 16.41 11.16
C LYS A 174 5.57 16.43 10.10
N PHE A 175 5.45 15.42 9.25
CA PHE A 175 4.37 15.32 8.27
C PHE A 175 3.23 14.43 8.75
N ALA A 176 3.51 13.14 8.98
CA ALA A 176 2.55 12.15 9.50
C ALA A 176 2.92 11.67 10.91
N ALA A 177 4.16 11.90 11.34
CA ALA A 177 4.72 11.59 12.65
C ALA A 177 5.72 12.67 13.07
N ALA A 178 6.11 12.73 14.34
CA ALA A 178 7.13 13.66 14.82
C ALA A 178 8.50 13.32 14.23
N HIS A 179 8.82 12.03 14.15
CA HIS A 179 10.03 11.49 13.55
C HIS A 179 9.69 10.39 12.54
N GLY A 180 10.21 10.52 11.32
CA GLY A 180 9.98 9.58 10.23
C GLY A 180 11.22 8.79 9.82
N GLY A 181 11.16 8.19 8.65
CA GLY A 181 12.17 7.27 8.13
C GLY A 181 13.50 7.91 7.79
N TRP A 182 14.56 7.12 7.96
CA TRP A 182 15.93 7.59 7.78
C TRP A 182 16.33 7.87 6.31
N ILE A 183 15.74 7.19 5.32
CA ILE A 183 16.13 7.39 3.91
C ILE A 183 15.71 8.78 3.45
N LEU A 184 14.49 9.19 3.78
CA LEU A 184 14.01 10.53 3.47
C LEU A 184 14.71 11.59 4.33
N ASN A 185 14.74 11.40 5.65
CA ASN A 185 15.15 12.47 6.57
C ASN A 185 16.67 12.56 6.83
N LYS A 186 17.44 11.48 6.59
CA LYS A 186 18.91 11.48 6.82
C LYS A 186 19.73 11.35 5.54
N LEU A 187 19.31 10.51 4.60
CA LEU A 187 19.99 10.37 3.31
C LEU A 187 19.54 11.40 2.28
N HIS A 188 18.38 12.04 2.50
CA HIS A 188 17.75 12.97 1.56
C HIS A 188 17.55 12.35 0.17
N ALA A 189 17.27 11.05 0.12
CA ALA A 189 17.00 10.38 -1.14
C ALA A 189 15.65 10.84 -1.69
N ILE A 190 15.60 11.12 -2.99
CA ILE A 190 14.41 11.68 -3.65
C ILE A 190 13.61 10.55 -4.29
N ASP A 191 12.49 10.20 -3.65
CA ASP A 191 11.49 9.29 -4.21
C ASP A 191 10.08 9.88 -4.08
N PHE A 192 9.64 10.58 -5.13
CA PHE A 192 8.37 11.33 -5.11
C PHE A 192 7.11 10.45 -5.06
N ALA A 193 7.13 9.29 -5.72
CA ALA A 193 5.93 8.49 -5.97
C ALA A 193 6.15 6.97 -5.80
N GLY A 194 7.25 6.56 -5.18
CA GLY A 194 7.54 5.15 -4.88
C GLY A 194 8.23 4.40 -6.01
N GLY A 195 9.15 5.05 -6.72
CA GLY A 195 10.05 4.32 -7.62
C GLY A 195 10.81 3.22 -6.87
N THR A 196 11.29 3.52 -5.67
CA THR A 196 12.00 2.57 -4.82
C THR A 196 11.05 1.72 -3.97
N ALA A 197 10.14 2.37 -3.24
CA ALA A 197 9.26 1.70 -2.27
C ALA A 197 8.25 0.74 -2.92
N VAL A 198 7.80 1.05 -4.14
CA VAL A 198 6.79 0.27 -4.88
C VAL A 198 7.47 -0.56 -5.96
N HIS A 199 8.07 0.08 -6.96
CA HIS A 199 8.43 -0.60 -8.22
C HIS A 199 9.68 -1.46 -8.07
N ILE A 200 10.77 -0.92 -7.53
CA ILE A 200 12.00 -1.69 -7.30
C ILE A 200 11.76 -2.78 -6.25
N ASN A 201 11.03 -2.46 -5.19
CA ASN A 201 10.68 -3.42 -4.14
C ASN A 201 9.86 -4.61 -4.68
N ALA A 202 8.74 -4.34 -5.35
CA ALA A 202 7.90 -5.39 -5.93
C ALA A 202 8.62 -6.15 -7.07
N GLY A 203 9.41 -5.45 -7.88
CA GLY A 203 10.22 -6.05 -8.96
C GLY A 203 11.26 -7.02 -8.42
N THR A 204 11.96 -6.64 -7.35
CA THR A 204 12.96 -7.51 -6.69
C THR A 204 12.31 -8.71 -6.04
N ALA A 205 11.20 -8.51 -5.31
CA ALA A 205 10.43 -9.61 -4.74
C ALA A 205 9.93 -10.57 -5.83
N GLY A 206 9.40 -10.04 -6.94
CA GLY A 206 8.98 -10.83 -8.09
C GLY A 206 10.11 -11.63 -8.72
N LEU A 207 11.30 -11.04 -8.86
CA LEU A 207 12.49 -11.72 -9.37
C LEU A 207 12.92 -12.88 -8.46
N VAL A 208 13.02 -12.64 -7.15
CA VAL A 208 13.39 -13.67 -6.16
C VAL A 208 12.38 -14.81 -6.18
N LEU A 209 11.08 -14.52 -6.19
CA LEU A 209 10.04 -15.54 -6.28
C LEU A 209 10.09 -16.30 -7.61
N ALA A 210 10.39 -15.64 -8.73
CA ALA A 210 10.54 -16.30 -10.02
C ALA A 210 11.72 -17.29 -10.05
N ILE A 211 12.80 -16.99 -9.33
CA ILE A 211 13.96 -17.88 -9.14
C ILE A 211 13.60 -19.04 -8.21
N VAL A 212 13.04 -18.76 -7.04
CA VAL A 212 12.73 -19.77 -6.00
C VAL A 212 11.64 -20.75 -6.44
N LEU A 213 10.56 -20.27 -7.07
CA LEU A 213 9.47 -21.13 -7.55
C LEU A 213 9.84 -21.90 -8.82
N GLY A 214 10.91 -21.50 -9.51
CA GLY A 214 11.37 -22.14 -10.73
C GLY A 214 10.43 -22.00 -11.93
N ARG A 215 10.70 -22.75 -13.00
CA ARG A 215 10.00 -22.64 -14.28
C ARG A 215 8.56 -23.16 -14.18
N ARG A 216 7.63 -22.55 -14.96
CA ARG A 216 6.24 -23.02 -15.06
C ARG A 216 6.19 -24.45 -15.60
N GLN A 217 5.26 -25.25 -15.09
CA GLN A 217 4.97 -26.58 -15.64
C GLN A 217 4.52 -26.47 -17.11
N GLY A 218 5.16 -27.23 -18.00
CA GLY A 218 4.93 -27.18 -19.44
C GLY A 218 5.66 -26.02 -20.17
N TRP A 219 6.84 -25.62 -19.70
CA TRP A 219 7.74 -24.71 -20.43
C TRP A 219 8.99 -25.48 -20.92
N PRO A 220 9.45 -25.31 -22.19
CA PRO A 220 8.93 -24.43 -23.23
C PRO A 220 7.85 -25.09 -24.12
N ARG A 221 7.63 -26.40 -23.95
CA ARG A 221 6.67 -27.15 -24.78
C ARG A 221 5.26 -26.92 -24.26
N ARG A 222 4.41 -26.30 -25.11
CA ARG A 222 2.94 -26.31 -24.92
C ARG A 222 2.54 -27.71 -24.47
N SER A 223 1.75 -27.80 -23.41
CA SER A 223 1.13 -29.05 -23.00
C SER A 223 0.47 -29.66 -24.24
N CYS A 224 1.09 -30.68 -24.81
CA CYS A 224 0.39 -31.57 -25.71
C CYS A 224 -0.77 -32.10 -24.88
N GLY A 225 -2.00 -31.89 -25.37
CA GLY A 225 -3.16 -32.55 -24.78
C GLY A 225 -2.83 -34.04 -24.65
N ARG A 226 -3.27 -34.67 -23.56
CA ARG A 226 -2.98 -36.07 -23.22
C ARG A 226 -3.47 -37.11 -24.26
N THR A 227 -3.85 -36.69 -25.47
CA THR A 227 -4.54 -37.47 -26.50
C THR A 227 -3.87 -37.52 -27.86
N THR A 228 -2.76 -36.82 -28.14
CA THR A 228 -2.21 -36.79 -29.53
C THR A 228 -0.72 -37.12 -29.71
N CYS A 229 -0.03 -37.66 -28.70
CA CYS A 229 1.31 -38.24 -28.91
C CYS A 229 1.31 -39.77 -28.72
N ARG A 230 0.74 -40.47 -29.70
CA ARG A 230 1.11 -41.84 -30.08
C ARG A 230 1.02 -41.94 -31.61
N SER A 231 2.16 -41.76 -32.26
CA SER A 231 2.53 -42.37 -33.55
C SER A 231 4.04 -42.21 -33.72
#